data_AF-A0A4V2ALV2-F1
#
_entry.id   AF-A0A4V2ALV2-F1
#
_cell.length_a   1.000
_cell.length_b   1.000
_cell.length_c   1.000
_cell.angle_alpha   90.00
_cell.angle_beta   90.00
_cell.angle_gamma   90.00
#
_symmetry.space_group_name_H-M   'P 1'
#
loop_
_entity.id
_entity.type
_entity.pdbx_description
1 polymer ?
#
loop_
_entity_poly.entity_id
_entity_poly.type
_entity_poly.pdbx_seq_one_letter_code
_entity_poly.pdbx_strand_id
1 'polypeptide(L)'
;MQEKTVVSEGRIAITDSLIQKGSSVRLPGAEIRRGATALHAGEKLTPAAVSYLAAIGVSQVSVYPLPVVTIIITGNEFQLPGMQPAYGKVFEANSSGLSAVLKLLG
;
A
#
# COMPACT_ATOMS: atom_id res chain seq x y z
N MET A 1 0.67 -27.73 -19.09
CA MET A 1 -0.05 -26.56 -19.65
C MET A 1 -0.63 -26.96 -21.00
N GLN A 2 -1.76 -26.38 -21.42
CA GLN A 2 -2.49 -26.83 -22.63
C GLN A 2 -1.66 -26.62 -23.90
N GLU A 3 -0.89 -25.54 -23.96
CA GLU A 3 0.00 -25.20 -25.09
C GLU A 3 1.07 -26.25 -25.37
N LYS A 4 1.34 -27.15 -24.41
CA LYS A 4 2.31 -28.25 -24.51
C LYS A 4 1.64 -29.63 -24.59
N THR A 5 0.46 -29.66 -25.19
CA THR A 5 -0.30 -30.89 -25.42
C THR A 5 -0.89 -30.91 -26.83
N VAL A 6 -1.08 -32.11 -27.36
CA VAL A 6 -1.82 -32.33 -28.61
C VAL A 6 -3.05 -33.18 -28.28
N VAL A 7 -4.23 -32.68 -28.63
CA VAL A 7 -5.51 -33.40 -28.44
C VAL A 7 -5.92 -34.03 -29.75
N SER A 8 -6.20 -35.33 -29.75
CA SER A 8 -6.71 -36.06 -30.92
C SER A 8 -7.50 -37.29 -30.50
N GLU A 9 -8.64 -37.54 -31.13
CA GLU A 9 -9.46 -38.76 -30.94
C GLU A 9 -9.73 -39.11 -29.46
N GLY A 10 -10.06 -38.12 -28.64
CA GLY A 10 -10.31 -38.33 -27.20
C GLY A 10 -9.07 -38.66 -26.36
N ARG A 11 -7.87 -38.50 -26.93
CA ARG A 11 -6.58 -38.65 -26.25
C ARG A 11 -5.83 -37.33 -26.17
N ILE A 12 -4.94 -37.24 -25.19
CA ILE A 12 -4.02 -36.11 -25.00
C ILE A 12 -2.59 -36.66 -25.02
N ALA A 13 -1.78 -36.19 -25.95
CA ALA A 13 -0.33 -36.42 -25.97
C ALA A 13 0.38 -35.24 -25.30
N ILE A 14 1.21 -35.52 -24.29
CA ILE A 14 2.02 -34.51 -23.61
C ILE A 14 3.32 -34.32 -24.42
N THR A 15 3.55 -33.11 -24.91
CA THR A 15 4.74 -32.77 -25.70
C THR A 15 5.81 -32.03 -24.89
N ASP A 16 5.53 -31.76 -23.61
CA ASP A 16 6.48 -31.11 -22.71
C ASP A 16 7.62 -32.07 -22.30
N SER A 17 8.75 -32.01 -23.00
CA SER A 17 9.94 -32.79 -22.69
C SER A 17 10.63 -32.39 -21.38
N LEU A 18 10.26 -31.24 -20.81
CA LEU A 18 10.81 -30.71 -19.56
C LEU A 18 9.89 -30.94 -18.36
N ILE A 19 8.79 -31.67 -18.52
CA ILE A 19 7.86 -31.92 -17.42
C ILE A 19 8.54 -32.72 -16.30
N GLN A 20 8.37 -32.25 -15.08
CA GLN A 20 8.92 -32.89 -13.89
C GLN A 20 7.81 -33.16 -12.88
N LYS A 21 8.08 -34.06 -11.94
CA LYS A 21 7.19 -34.28 -10.80
C LYS A 21 6.99 -32.97 -10.05
N GLY A 22 5.74 -32.53 -9.92
CA GLY A 22 5.38 -31.28 -9.25
C GLY A 22 5.33 -30.04 -10.15
N SER A 23 5.62 -30.16 -11.45
CA SER A 23 5.40 -29.07 -12.40
C SER A 23 3.95 -28.57 -12.34
N SER A 24 3.77 -27.25 -12.29
CA SER A 24 2.46 -26.59 -12.24
C SER A 24 1.58 -26.97 -11.02
N VAL A 25 2.17 -27.48 -9.94
CA VAL A 25 1.47 -27.76 -8.68
C VAL A 25 1.80 -26.66 -7.65
N ARG A 26 0.78 -26.01 -7.11
CA ARG A 26 0.91 -25.16 -5.90
C ARG A 26 0.53 -25.98 -4.68
N LEU A 27 1.50 -26.24 -3.80
CA LEU A 27 1.26 -26.98 -2.57
C LEU A 27 0.52 -26.13 -1.53
N PRO A 28 -0.20 -26.74 -0.57
CA PRO A 28 -0.78 -26.03 0.55
C PRO A 28 0.28 -25.20 1.28
N GLY A 29 -0.02 -23.92 1.52
CA GLY A 29 0.89 -22.98 2.15
C GLY A 29 2.06 -22.50 1.26
N ALA A 30 1.97 -22.66 -0.06
CA ALA A 30 2.95 -22.13 -1.01
C ALA A 30 3.03 -20.60 -1.00
N GLU A 31 1.94 -19.91 -0.65
CA GLU A 31 1.92 -18.45 -0.48
C GLU A 31 2.33 -18.07 0.95
N ILE A 32 1.62 -18.59 1.95
CA ILE A 32 1.96 -18.46 3.36
C ILE A 32 1.46 -19.67 4.14
N ARG A 33 2.25 -20.11 5.12
CA ARG A 33 1.88 -21.21 6.01
C ARG A 33 1.02 -20.70 7.16
N ARG A 34 0.10 -21.54 7.64
CA ARG A 34 -0.66 -21.26 8.86
C ARG A 34 0.29 -20.96 10.02
N GLY A 35 0.02 -19.88 10.75
CA GLY A 35 0.82 -19.45 11.90
C GLY A 35 2.08 -18.66 11.56
N ALA A 36 2.40 -18.48 10.27
CA ALA A 36 3.45 -17.56 9.87
C ALA A 36 2.97 -16.11 10.02
N THR A 37 3.92 -15.21 10.29
CA THR A 37 3.68 -13.77 10.32
C THR A 37 3.47 -13.24 8.90
N ALA A 38 2.29 -12.68 8.63
CA ALA A 38 1.97 -12.08 7.33
C ALA A 38 2.62 -10.70 7.15
N LEU A 39 2.54 -9.85 8.18
CA LEU A 39 3.17 -8.53 8.26
C LEU A 39 3.69 -8.30 9.68
N HIS A 40 4.78 -7.57 9.80
CA HIS A 40 5.33 -7.18 11.10
C HIS A 40 4.66 -5.91 11.62
N ALA A 41 4.56 -5.79 12.95
CA ALA A 41 4.08 -4.55 13.57
C ALA A 41 5.02 -3.38 13.20
N GLY A 42 4.42 -2.24 12.85
CA GLY A 42 5.15 -1.06 12.38
C GLY A 42 5.36 -0.99 10.87
N GLU A 43 5.02 -2.04 10.12
CA GLU A 43 5.02 -1.97 8.66
C GLU A 43 3.89 -1.09 8.14
N LYS A 44 4.20 -0.25 7.15
CA LYS A 44 3.22 0.61 6.50
C LYS A 44 2.30 -0.23 5.62
N LEU A 45 0.99 -0.04 5.76
CA LEU A 45 0.00 -0.64 4.86
C LEU A 45 0.07 0.02 3.48
N THR A 46 0.86 -0.59 2.60
CA THR A 46 0.92 -0.25 1.17
C THR A 46 -0.25 -0.90 0.41
N PRO A 47 -0.58 -0.47 -0.81
CA PRO A 47 -1.60 -1.13 -1.63
C PRO A 47 -1.35 -2.64 -1.83
N ALA A 48 -0.07 -3.04 -1.96
CA ALA A 48 0.31 -4.44 -2.06
C ALA A 48 0.06 -5.20 -0.76
N ALA A 49 0.40 -4.62 0.39
CA ALA A 49 0.13 -5.20 1.71
C ALA A 49 -1.38 -5.39 1.94
N VAL A 50 -2.20 -4.40 1.56
CA VAL A 50 -3.67 -4.50 1.64
C VAL A 50 -4.20 -5.65 0.76
N SER A 51 -3.72 -5.74 -0.47
CA SER A 51 -4.11 -6.81 -1.40
C SER A 51 -3.71 -8.19 -0.89
N TYR A 52 -2.51 -8.28 -0.32
CA TYR A 52 -1.98 -9.50 0.29
C TYR A 52 -2.81 -9.96 1.49
N LEU A 53 -3.08 -9.05 2.44
CA LEU A 53 -3.94 -9.34 3.60
C LEU A 53 -5.33 -9.82 3.18
N ALA A 54 -5.95 -9.15 2.20
CA ALA A 54 -7.24 -9.55 1.66
C ALA A 54 -7.18 -10.95 1.00
N ALA A 55 -6.12 -11.24 0.23
CA ALA A 55 -5.94 -12.54 -0.43
C ALA A 55 -5.81 -13.72 0.55
N ILE A 56 -5.31 -13.46 1.77
CA ILE A 56 -5.23 -14.46 2.84
C ILE A 56 -6.45 -14.44 3.80
N GLY A 57 -7.50 -13.68 3.46
CA GLY A 57 -8.76 -13.64 4.18
C GLY A 57 -8.82 -12.69 5.38
N VAL A 58 -7.87 -11.78 5.53
CA VAL A 58 -7.85 -10.77 6.60
C VAL A 58 -8.65 -9.54 6.15
N SER A 59 -9.75 -9.24 6.85
CA SER A 59 -10.63 -8.10 6.55
C SER A 59 -10.40 -6.87 7.44
N GLN A 60 -9.74 -7.05 8.58
CA GLN A 60 -9.46 -5.98 9.56
C GLN A 60 -8.08 -6.19 10.17
N VAL A 61 -7.41 -5.08 10.46
CA VAL A 61 -6.11 -5.06 11.14
C VAL A 61 -6.07 -3.92 12.15
N SER A 62 -5.35 -4.13 13.24
CA SER A 62 -5.05 -3.06 14.19
C SER A 62 -3.95 -2.17 13.63
N VAL A 63 -4.14 -0.86 13.69
CA VAL A 63 -3.18 0.14 13.25
C VAL A 63 -2.91 1.15 14.37
N TYR A 64 -1.78 1.83 14.29
CA TYR A 64 -1.52 2.98 15.16
C TYR A 64 -2.43 4.14 14.76
N PRO A 65 -2.94 4.93 15.71
CA PRO A 65 -3.66 6.16 15.41
C PRO A 65 -2.70 7.16 14.75
N LEU A 66 -3.26 8.05 13.94
CA LEU A 66 -2.51 9.14 13.34
C LEU A 66 -2.04 10.12 14.44
N PRO A 67 -0.81 10.66 14.39
CA PRO A 67 -0.36 11.67 15.34
C PRO A 67 -1.25 12.91 15.31
N VAL A 68 -1.57 13.44 16.50
CA VAL A 68 -2.30 14.71 16.61
C VAL A 68 -1.29 15.86 16.64
N VAL A 69 -1.38 16.76 15.66
CA VAL A 69 -0.45 17.88 15.50
C VAL A 69 -1.20 19.21 15.55
N THR A 70 -0.71 20.15 16.36
CA THR A 70 -1.19 21.54 16.40
C THR A 70 -0.11 22.47 15.86
N ILE A 71 -0.49 23.38 14.96
CA ILE A 71 0.40 24.39 14.39
C ILE A 71 0.13 25.73 15.10
N ILE A 72 1.16 26.30 15.70
CA ILE A 72 1.11 27.63 16.32
C ILE A 72 1.92 28.58 15.46
N ILE A 73 1.32 29.69 15.06
CA ILE A 73 1.98 30.75 14.31
C ILE A 73 2.13 31.97 15.20
N THR A 74 3.32 32.57 15.21
CA THR A 74 3.66 33.72 16.04
C THR A 74 4.41 34.75 15.21
N GLY A 75 3.94 35.99 15.22
CA GLY A 75 4.56 37.08 14.48
C GLY A 75 3.55 38.19 14.26
N ASN A 76 3.92 39.43 14.56
CA ASN A 76 3.07 40.58 14.33
C ASN A 76 3.13 41.08 12.89
N GLU A 77 4.06 40.57 12.08
CA GLU A 77 4.26 40.84 10.66
C GLU A 77 3.25 40.10 9.76
N PHE A 78 2.56 39.09 10.27
CA PHE A 78 1.69 38.25 9.45
C PHE A 78 0.35 38.92 9.12
N GLN A 79 -0.15 38.62 7.91
CA GLN A 79 -1.51 38.90 7.45
C GLN A 79 -2.08 37.73 6.64
N LEU A 80 -3.41 37.68 6.53
CA LEU A 80 -4.11 36.59 5.84
C LEU A 80 -4.06 36.76 4.32
N PRO A 81 -3.91 35.66 3.55
CA PRO A 81 -4.11 35.67 2.11
C PRO A 81 -5.47 36.27 1.72
N GLY A 82 -5.50 37.04 0.62
CA GLY A 82 -6.72 37.71 0.13
C GLY A 82 -6.91 39.14 0.65
N MET A 83 -6.10 39.59 1.61
CA MET A 83 -6.02 41.00 2.01
C MET A 83 -5.07 41.78 1.09
N GLN A 84 -5.24 43.11 0.99
CA GLN A 84 -4.23 43.94 0.32
C GLN A 84 -2.91 43.94 1.13
N PRO A 85 -1.73 43.97 0.49
CA PRO A 85 -0.45 44.10 1.19
C PRO A 85 -0.36 45.39 2.01
N ALA A 86 -0.27 45.26 3.33
CA ALA A 86 -0.04 46.39 4.21
C ALA A 86 1.47 46.63 4.44
N TYR A 87 1.85 47.87 4.74
CA TYR A 87 3.24 48.22 5.02
C TYR A 87 3.80 47.40 6.19
N GLY A 88 4.97 46.78 5.98
CA GLY A 88 5.63 45.95 6.99
C GLY A 88 4.93 44.61 7.27
N LYS A 89 3.92 44.22 6.48
CA LYS A 89 3.24 42.93 6.59
C LYS A 89 3.65 41.96 5.49
N VAL A 90 3.65 40.68 5.83
CA VAL A 90 3.86 39.56 4.90
C VAL A 90 2.72 38.55 5.02
N PHE A 91 2.39 37.87 3.93
CA PHE A 91 1.38 36.81 3.97
C PHE A 91 1.92 35.59 4.69
N GLU A 92 1.14 35.07 5.63
CA GLU A 92 1.47 33.82 6.30
C GLU A 92 1.18 32.63 5.36
N ALA A 93 2.20 31.83 5.07
CA ALA A 93 2.11 30.70 4.14
C ALA A 93 2.58 29.36 4.74
N ASN A 94 3.29 29.39 5.87
CA ASN A 94 3.90 28.21 6.46
C ASN A 94 2.83 27.30 7.06
N SER A 95 1.81 27.85 7.73
CA SER A 95 0.72 27.03 8.28
C SER A 95 0.00 26.24 7.19
N SER A 96 -0.20 26.85 6.03
CA SER A 96 -0.85 26.23 4.88
C SER A 96 0.01 25.11 4.30
N GLY A 97 1.31 25.36 4.09
CA GLY A 97 2.25 24.35 3.60
C GLY A 97 2.40 23.16 4.55
N LEU A 98 2.60 23.42 5.84
CA LEU A 98 2.71 22.39 6.88
C LEU A 98 1.43 21.55 6.97
N SER A 99 0.25 22.20 6.98
CA SER A 99 -1.03 21.50 7.00
C SER A 99 -1.23 20.60 5.78
N ALA A 100 -0.82 21.05 4.59
CA ALA A 100 -0.92 20.26 3.37
C ALA A 100 0.00 19.02 3.41
N VAL A 101 1.26 19.19 3.84
CA VAL A 101 2.21 18.08 3.96
C VAL A 101 1.76 17.07 5.03
N LEU A 102 1.27 17.53 6.19
CA LEU A 102 0.74 16.64 7.22
C LEU A 102 -0.42 15.79 6.69
N LYS A 103 -1.35 16.37 5.90
CA LYS A 103 -2.43 15.60 5.26
C LYS A 103 -1.92 14.54 4.26
N LEU A 104 -0.81 14.79 3.58
CA LEU A 104 -0.20 13.83 2.65
C LEU A 104 0.48 12.67 3.39
N LEU A 105 1.04 12.93 4.56
CA LEU A 105 1.70 11.92 5.38
C LEU A 105 0.70 10.99 6.07
N GLY A 106 -0.54 11.46 6.23
CA GLY A 106 -1.51 10.87 7.15
C GLY A 106 -1.23 11.31 8.57
#